data_AF-A0A0K1NZZ0-F1
#
_entry.id   AF-A0A0K1NZZ0-F1
#
_cell.length_a   1.000
_cell.length_b   1.000
_cell.length_c   1.000
_cell.angle_alpha   90.00
_cell.angle_beta   90.00
_cell.angle_gamma   90.00
#
_symmetry.space_group_name_H-M   'P 1'
#
loop_
_entity.id
_entity.type
_entity.pdbx_description
1 polymer ?
#
loop_
_entity_poly.entity_id
_entity_poly.type
_entity_poly.pdbx_seq_one_letter_code
_entity_poly.pdbx_strand_id
1 'polypeptide(L)'
;QTISIAKAGITTVLNSRTSVLAAANPGRYDDLKTAQDNIDLQTTILSRFDLIFIVKDVRLYDQDKLIASHIIKVHANAGATTKDSDASDRENWLKRYIEYCRVHCKPRLSDAASTMLQNNYVRIRQQMRQQAHETGESAPIPITVRQLEAIIRISESLAKMRLSYVATEEHVTEALRLFRVATMDAARSGLTDQINLTPDMRQVETQIKRRMGIGS
;
A
#
# COMPACT_ATOMS: atom_id res chain seq x y z
N GLN A 1 16.35 13.99 -4.22
CA GLN A 1 15.93 13.09 -5.32
C GLN A 1 16.78 13.45 -6.55
N THR A 2 17.97 12.86 -6.64
CA THR A 2 19.00 13.16 -7.66
C THR A 2 19.72 11.88 -8.05
N ILE A 3 20.22 11.80 -9.28
CA ILE A 3 21.06 10.71 -9.75
C ILE A 3 22.46 11.28 -9.99
N SER A 4 23.46 10.72 -9.30
CA SER A 4 24.87 11.04 -9.53
C SER A 4 25.44 10.10 -10.57
N ILE A 5 26.00 10.66 -11.64
CA ILE A 5 26.64 9.91 -12.72
C ILE A 5 28.14 10.24 -12.70
N ALA A 6 28.97 9.20 -12.57
CA ALA A 6 30.42 9.29 -12.68
C ALA A 6 30.89 8.28 -13.74
N LYS A 7 31.04 8.74 -14.99
CA LYS A 7 31.44 7.87 -16.11
C LYS A 7 32.24 8.67 -17.14
N ALA A 8 33.29 8.06 -17.69
CA ALA A 8 34.13 8.65 -18.75
C ALA A 8 34.63 10.09 -18.44
N GLY A 9 35.06 10.34 -17.21
CA GLY A 9 35.56 11.66 -16.78
C GLY A 9 34.47 12.70 -16.49
N ILE A 10 33.19 12.38 -16.73
CA ILE A 10 32.06 13.25 -16.41
C ILE A 10 31.51 12.87 -15.04
N THR A 11 31.58 13.81 -14.10
CA THR A 11 30.95 13.71 -12.78
C THR A 11 29.85 14.77 -12.68
N THR A 12 28.58 14.36 -12.72
CA THR A 12 27.44 15.28 -12.65
C THR A 12 26.34 14.73 -11.77
N VAL A 13 25.51 15.64 -11.24
CA VAL A 13 24.34 15.30 -10.44
C VAL A 13 23.11 15.84 -11.14
N LEU A 14 22.23 14.95 -11.59
CA LEU A 14 21.00 15.28 -12.30
C LEU A 14 19.79 15.20 -11.37
N ASN A 15 18.83 16.10 -11.56
CA ASN A 15 17.56 16.06 -10.85
C ASN A 15 16.68 14.92 -11.43
N SER A 16 16.11 14.08 -10.56
CA SER A 16 15.32 12.89 -10.93
C SER A 16 13.98 12.81 -10.19
N ARG A 17 13.39 13.96 -9.88
CA ARG A 17 12.06 14.05 -9.23
C ARG A 17 10.98 13.45 -10.12
N THR A 18 10.58 12.21 -9.83
CA THR A 18 9.45 11.53 -10.44
C THR A 18 8.72 10.68 -9.40
N SER A 19 7.42 10.49 -9.61
CA SER A 19 6.64 9.52 -8.84
C SER A 19 6.79 8.14 -9.49
N VAL A 20 7.03 7.11 -8.69
CA VAL A 20 7.18 5.73 -9.17
C VAL A 20 5.93 4.94 -8.85
N LEU A 21 5.33 4.35 -9.88
CA LEU A 21 4.32 3.31 -9.76
C LEU A 21 4.96 2.00 -10.21
N ALA A 22 4.94 0.98 -9.36
CA ALA A 22 5.51 -0.33 -9.66
C ALA A 22 4.43 -1.40 -9.47
N ALA A 23 4.41 -2.38 -10.37
CA ALA A 23 3.64 -3.59 -10.24
C ALA A 23 4.62 -4.76 -10.18
N ALA A 24 4.48 -5.61 -9.17
CA ALA A 24 5.28 -6.81 -9.00
C ALA A 24 4.33 -8.01 -8.93
N ASN A 25 4.67 -9.07 -9.64
CA ASN A 25 3.91 -10.32 -9.58
C ASN A 25 4.75 -11.37 -8.83
N PRO A 26 4.33 -11.82 -7.64
CA PRO A 26 5.01 -12.86 -6.89
C PRO A 26 4.79 -14.27 -7.47
N GLY A 27 4.07 -14.41 -8.59
CA GLY A 27 3.66 -15.69 -9.14
C GLY A 27 2.45 -16.22 -8.37
N ARG A 28 2.61 -17.27 -7.57
CA ARG A 28 1.59 -17.69 -6.58
C ARG A 28 1.92 -17.07 -5.24
N TYR A 29 1.03 -16.21 -4.75
CA TYR A 29 1.12 -15.69 -3.39
C TYR A 29 0.88 -16.85 -2.42
N ASP A 30 1.85 -17.10 -1.56
CA ASP A 30 1.80 -18.13 -0.52
C ASP A 30 1.39 -17.46 0.79
N ASP A 31 0.16 -17.74 1.26
CA ASP A 31 -0.40 -17.14 2.47
C ASP A 31 0.33 -17.58 3.75
N LEU A 32 1.13 -18.65 3.68
CA LEU A 32 1.96 -19.12 4.80
C LEU A 32 3.27 -18.33 4.94
N LYS A 33 3.63 -17.54 3.93
CA LYS A 33 4.85 -16.73 3.91
C LYS A 33 4.53 -15.28 4.20
N THR A 34 5.48 -14.56 4.78
CA THR A 34 5.33 -13.12 4.97
C THR A 34 5.25 -12.41 3.61
N ALA A 35 4.66 -11.22 3.57
CA ALA A 35 4.65 -10.43 2.34
C ALA A 35 6.07 -10.10 1.84
N GLN A 36 7.05 -10.05 2.73
CA GLN A 36 8.46 -9.86 2.37
C GLN A 36 9.05 -11.09 1.67
N ASP A 37 8.67 -12.31 2.09
CA ASP A 37 9.20 -13.52 1.45
C ASP A 37 8.47 -13.84 0.14
N ASN A 38 7.21 -13.40 0.02
CA ASN A 38 6.45 -13.48 -1.22
C ASN A 38 6.94 -12.49 -2.28
N ILE A 39 7.45 -11.34 -1.87
CA ILE A 39 7.93 -10.28 -2.77
C ILE A 39 9.47 -10.33 -2.76
N ASP A 40 10.10 -10.69 -3.88
CA ASP A 40 11.58 -10.73 -4.02
C ASP A 40 12.20 -9.31 -4.03
N LEU A 41 11.96 -8.53 -2.98
CA LEU A 41 12.47 -7.18 -2.78
C LEU A 41 13.00 -7.04 -1.35
N GLN A 42 14.17 -6.41 -1.23
CA GLN A 42 14.75 -6.09 0.06
C GLN A 42 13.85 -5.12 0.87
N THR A 43 13.83 -5.28 2.20
CA THR A 43 13.14 -4.37 3.14
C THR A 43 13.55 -2.90 2.97
N THR A 44 14.78 -2.65 2.54
CA THR A 44 15.31 -1.32 2.25
C THR A 44 14.62 -0.64 1.06
N ILE A 45 14.15 -1.43 0.08
CA ILE A 45 13.37 -0.97 -1.08
C ILE A 45 11.90 -0.86 -0.71
N LEU A 46 11.34 -1.87 -0.01
CA LEU A 46 9.94 -1.83 0.44
C LEU A 46 9.65 -0.60 1.31
N SER A 47 10.57 -0.24 2.22
CA SER A 47 10.44 0.96 3.05
C SER A 47 10.54 2.29 2.29
N ARG A 48 10.87 2.29 0.99
CA ARG A 48 10.86 3.49 0.13
C ARG A 48 9.51 3.68 -0.59
N PHE A 49 8.65 2.68 -0.59
CA PHE A 49 7.30 2.81 -1.09
C PHE A 49 6.40 3.36 0.01
N ASP A 50 5.61 4.38 -0.35
CA ASP A 50 4.69 5.06 0.56
C ASP A 50 3.43 4.21 0.82
N LEU A 51 2.94 3.53 -0.22
CA LEU A 51 1.80 2.63 -0.18
C LEU A 51 2.12 1.37 -0.97
N ILE A 52 1.84 0.22 -0.38
CA ILE A 52 2.00 -1.09 -1.00
C ILE A 52 0.63 -1.75 -0.97
N PHE A 53 0.06 -2.10 -2.12
CA PHE A 53 -1.22 -2.78 -2.19
C PHE A 53 -0.99 -4.25 -2.56
N ILE A 54 -1.44 -5.16 -1.70
CA ILE A 54 -1.50 -6.58 -2.06
C ILE A 54 -2.86 -6.85 -2.69
N VAL A 55 -2.84 -7.20 -3.97
CA VAL A 55 -4.05 -7.62 -4.70
C VAL A 55 -4.00 -9.14 -4.81
N LYS A 56 -4.89 -9.82 -4.07
CA LYS A 56 -5.04 -11.27 -4.13
C LYS A 56 -6.17 -11.65 -5.07
N ASP A 57 -5.96 -12.71 -5.84
CA ASP A 57 -6.97 -13.32 -6.68
C ASP A 57 -7.73 -14.40 -5.88
N VAL A 58 -8.82 -13.98 -5.23
CA VAL A 58 -9.67 -14.87 -4.43
C VAL A 58 -10.75 -15.46 -5.33
N ARG A 59 -10.82 -16.80 -5.37
CA ARG A 59 -11.80 -17.53 -6.21
C ARG A 59 -13.16 -17.57 -5.55
N LEU A 60 -14.03 -16.64 -5.94
CA LEU A 60 -15.41 -16.52 -5.47
C LEU A 60 -16.35 -16.63 -6.66
N TYR A 61 -17.18 -17.67 -6.70
CA TYR A 61 -18.06 -17.97 -7.84
C TYR A 61 -18.93 -16.76 -8.26
N ASP A 62 -19.56 -16.08 -7.30
CA ASP A 62 -20.44 -14.95 -7.59
C ASP A 62 -19.67 -13.75 -8.14
N GLN A 63 -18.50 -13.46 -7.58
CA GLN A 63 -17.64 -12.36 -8.03
C GLN A 63 -17.05 -12.66 -9.41
N ASP A 64 -16.58 -13.88 -9.64
CA ASP A 64 -16.05 -14.34 -10.91
C ASP A 64 -17.12 -14.27 -12.01
N LYS A 65 -18.37 -14.63 -11.71
CA LYS A 65 -19.49 -14.50 -12.64
C LYS A 65 -19.78 -13.05 -13.02
N LEU A 66 -19.74 -12.13 -12.05
CA LEU A 66 -19.92 -10.69 -12.30
C LEU A 66 -18.79 -10.13 -13.17
N ILE A 67 -17.53 -10.46 -12.85
CA ILE A 67 -16.35 -10.04 -13.61
C ILE A 67 -16.42 -10.58 -15.04
N ALA A 68 -16.68 -11.89 -15.19
CA ALA A 68 -16.80 -12.53 -16.50
C ALA A 68 -17.93 -11.89 -17.33
N SER A 69 -19.11 -11.66 -16.74
CA SER A 69 -20.22 -10.99 -17.43
C SER A 69 -19.83 -9.59 -17.91
N HIS A 70 -19.12 -8.82 -17.09
CA HIS A 70 -18.64 -7.49 -17.46
C HIS A 70 -17.63 -7.53 -18.61
N ILE A 71 -16.61 -8.40 -18.53
CA ILE A 71 -15.59 -8.56 -19.57
C ILE A 71 -16.23 -8.97 -20.90
N ILE A 72 -17.15 -9.94 -20.89
CA ILE A 72 -17.85 -10.38 -22.10
C ILE A 72 -18.65 -9.22 -22.72
N LYS A 73 -19.35 -8.42 -21.90
CA LYS A 73 -20.09 -7.24 -22.38
C LYS A 73 -19.18 -6.20 -23.01
N VAL A 74 -18.02 -5.93 -22.42
CA VAL A 74 -17.04 -4.98 -22.97
C VAL A 74 -16.49 -5.48 -24.31
N HIS A 75 -16.13 -6.77 -24.42
CA HIS A 75 -15.63 -7.34 -25.67
C HIS A 75 -16.71 -7.44 -26.75
N ALA A 76 -17.95 -7.78 -26.38
CA ALA A 76 -19.09 -7.80 -27.31
C ALA A 76 -19.41 -6.41 -27.86
N ASN A 77 -19.20 -5.37 -27.06
CA ASN A 77 -19.44 -3.97 -27.43
C ASN A 77 -18.18 -3.22 -27.92
N ALA A 78 -17.04 -3.90 -28.10
CA ALA A 78 -15.76 -3.27 -28.43
C ALA A 78 -15.76 -2.52 -29.78
N GLY A 79 -16.70 -2.86 -30.68
CA GLY A 79 -16.95 -2.12 -31.92
C GLY A 79 -17.84 -0.87 -31.79
N ALA A 80 -18.60 -0.74 -30.69
CA ALA A 80 -19.55 0.34 -30.46
C ALA A 80 -18.99 1.49 -29.59
N THR A 81 -17.89 1.26 -28.87
CA THR A 81 -17.30 2.22 -27.91
C THR A 81 -16.47 3.36 -28.54
N THR A 82 -16.45 3.51 -29.87
CA THR A 82 -15.61 4.54 -30.50
C THR A 82 -16.15 5.97 -30.45
N LYS A 83 -17.34 6.25 -29.92
CA LYS A 83 -17.89 7.63 -29.91
C LYS A 83 -18.84 7.97 -28.74
N ASP A 84 -18.52 7.60 -27.50
CA ASP A 84 -19.10 8.33 -26.37
C ASP A 84 -18.31 9.64 -26.21
N SER A 85 -18.68 10.69 -26.95
CA SER A 85 -18.10 12.03 -26.83
C SER A 85 -18.09 12.50 -25.37
N ASP A 86 -19.15 12.15 -24.65
CA ASP A 86 -19.34 12.45 -23.23
C ASP A 86 -18.31 11.77 -22.32
N ALA A 87 -17.82 10.57 -22.68
CA ALA A 87 -16.76 9.88 -21.94
C ALA A 87 -15.39 10.53 -22.19
N SER A 88 -15.10 10.91 -23.44
CA SER A 88 -13.87 11.63 -23.81
C SER A 88 -13.83 13.02 -23.19
N ASP A 89 -14.96 13.73 -23.15
CA ASP A 89 -15.07 15.06 -22.54
C ASP A 89 -14.89 14.99 -21.02
N ARG A 90 -15.46 13.99 -20.34
CA ARG A 90 -15.20 13.72 -18.92
C ARG A 90 -13.72 13.42 -18.64
N GLU A 91 -13.07 12.61 -19.47
CA GLU A 91 -11.65 12.30 -19.34
C GLU A 91 -10.79 13.56 -19.48
N ASN A 92 -11.07 14.38 -20.49
CA ASN A 92 -10.37 15.64 -20.74
C ASN A 92 -10.59 16.64 -19.60
N TRP A 93 -11.81 16.74 -19.07
CA TRP A 93 -12.10 17.57 -17.91
C TRP A 93 -11.32 17.12 -16.68
N LEU A 94 -11.27 15.82 -16.39
CA LEU A 94 -10.54 15.28 -15.24
C LEU A 94 -9.03 15.56 -15.34
N LYS A 95 -8.44 15.41 -16.52
CA LYS A 95 -7.02 15.77 -16.77
C LYS A 95 -6.76 17.25 -16.46
N ARG A 96 -7.61 18.14 -16.97
CA ARG A 96 -7.54 19.58 -16.71
C ARG A 96 -7.73 19.92 -15.23
N TYR A 97 -8.66 19.22 -14.56
CA TYR A 97 -8.90 19.40 -13.12
C TYR A 97 -7.66 19.01 -12.30
N ILE A 98 -7.03 17.87 -12.61
CA ILE A 98 -5.81 17.43 -11.93
C ILE A 98 -4.68 18.44 -12.16
N GLU A 99 -4.49 18.91 -13.39
CA GLU A 99 -3.49 19.94 -13.72
C GLU A 99 -3.75 21.25 -12.94
N TYR A 100 -4.99 21.70 -12.92
CA TYR A 100 -5.41 22.88 -12.16
C TYR A 100 -5.09 22.74 -10.67
N CYS A 101 -5.47 21.62 -10.06
CA CYS A 101 -5.14 21.33 -8.66
C CYS A 101 -3.61 21.34 -8.44
N ARG A 102 -2.84 20.73 -9.36
CA ARG A 102 -1.37 20.66 -9.29
C ARG A 102 -0.70 22.03 -9.21
N VAL A 103 -1.15 22.97 -10.04
CA VAL A 103 -0.59 24.31 -10.17
C VAL A 103 -1.07 25.23 -9.04
N HIS A 104 -2.38 25.26 -8.77
CA HIS A 104 -2.99 26.29 -7.93
C HIS A 104 -3.08 25.93 -6.45
N CYS A 105 -3.02 24.64 -6.09
CA CYS A 105 -3.21 24.19 -4.71
C CYS A 105 -1.94 23.57 -4.13
N LYS A 106 -1.42 24.20 -3.07
CA LYS A 106 -0.27 23.72 -2.28
C LYS A 106 -0.69 23.65 -0.81
N PRO A 107 -1.40 22.60 -0.40
CA PRO A 107 -1.94 22.50 0.94
C PRO A 107 -0.84 22.44 2.01
N ARG A 108 -1.18 22.90 3.21
CA ARG A 108 -0.35 22.80 4.41
C ARG A 108 -1.13 22.12 5.53
N LEU A 109 -0.40 21.38 6.36
CA LEU A 109 -1.00 20.72 7.51
C LEU A 109 -1.46 21.77 8.53
N SER A 110 -2.68 21.61 9.04
CA SER A 110 -3.15 22.39 10.18
C SER A 110 -2.44 21.96 11.48
N ASP A 111 -2.38 22.83 12.47
CA ASP A 111 -1.76 22.50 13.76
C ASP A 111 -2.46 21.32 14.44
N ALA A 112 -3.79 21.30 14.39
CA ALA A 112 -4.59 20.22 14.96
C ALA A 112 -4.31 18.86 14.27
N ALA A 113 -4.22 18.85 12.93
CA ALA A 113 -3.82 17.68 12.16
C ALA A 113 -2.37 17.23 12.46
N SER A 114 -1.47 18.18 12.72
CA SER A 114 -0.07 17.92 13.09
C SER A 114 0.02 17.20 14.43
N THR A 115 -0.71 17.68 15.44
CA THR A 115 -0.79 17.03 16.76
C THR A 115 -1.41 15.64 16.67
N MET A 116 -2.49 15.49 15.90
CA MET A 116 -3.13 14.19 15.67
C MET A 116 -2.15 13.18 15.04
N LEU A 117 -1.38 13.59 14.04
CA LEU A 117 -0.44 12.76 13.31
C LEU A 117 0.74 12.33 14.20
N GLN A 118 1.26 13.22 15.05
CA GLN A 118 2.29 12.88 16.04
C GLN A 118 1.81 11.81 17.03
N ASN A 119 0.63 12.02 17.62
CA ASN A 119 0.04 11.08 18.58
C ASN A 119 -0.20 9.70 17.96
N ASN A 120 -0.76 9.66 16.75
CA ASN A 120 -1.01 8.41 16.04
C ASN A 120 0.29 7.68 15.66
N TYR A 121 1.32 8.41 15.23
CA TYR A 121 2.62 7.83 14.88
C TYR A 121 3.30 7.16 16.08
N VAL A 122 3.33 7.85 17.23
CA VAL A 122 3.90 7.28 18.47
C VAL A 122 3.12 6.04 18.91
N ARG A 123 1.78 6.10 18.87
CA ARG A 123 0.92 4.96 19.22
C ARG A 123 1.20 3.74 18.33
N ILE A 124 1.28 3.95 17.01
CA ILE A 124 1.56 2.88 16.05
C ILE A 124 2.94 2.25 16.31
N ARG A 125 3.96 3.07 16.60
CA ARG A 125 5.31 2.58 16.91
C ARG A 125 5.37 1.82 18.23
N GLN A 126 4.63 2.27 19.25
CA GLN A 126 4.53 1.58 20.54
C GLN A 126 3.85 0.23 20.40
N GLN A 127 2.73 0.17 19.66
CA GLN A 127 2.01 -1.08 19.41
C GLN A 127 2.88 -2.11 18.69
N MET A 128 3.64 -1.71 17.67
CA MET A 128 4.55 -2.63 16.97
C MET A 128 5.69 -3.13 17.87
N ARG A 129 6.20 -2.30 18.79
CA ARG A 129 7.23 -2.73 19.75
C ARG A 129 6.70 -3.75 20.76
N GLN A 130 5.47 -3.56 21.22
CA GLN A 130 4.78 -4.49 22.11
C GLN A 130 4.57 -5.84 21.40
N GLN A 131 4.06 -5.81 20.16
CA GLN A 131 3.89 -7.01 19.35
C GLN A 131 5.22 -7.75 19.15
N ALA A 132 6.30 -7.05 18.81
CA ALA A 132 7.61 -7.68 18.65
C ALA A 132 8.17 -8.28 19.95
N HIS A 133 7.82 -7.73 21.12
CA HIS A 133 8.19 -8.31 22.41
C HIS A 133 7.36 -9.56 22.75
N GLU A 134 6.09 -9.58 22.37
CA GLU A 134 5.17 -10.67 22.66
C GLU A 134 5.36 -11.87 21.72
N THR A 135 5.57 -11.64 20.43
CA THR A 135 5.75 -12.71 19.43
C THR A 135 7.22 -13.08 19.21
N GLY A 136 8.17 -12.25 19.67
CA GLY A 136 9.60 -12.41 19.39
C GLY A 136 9.98 -12.16 17.92
N GLU A 137 9.01 -11.86 17.07
CA GLU A 137 9.18 -11.62 15.64
C GLU A 137 9.02 -10.14 15.33
N SER A 138 10.00 -9.58 14.60
CA SER A 138 9.90 -8.20 14.12
C SER A 138 8.89 -8.11 12.98
N ALA A 139 8.10 -7.03 12.96
CA ALA A 139 7.19 -6.77 11.85
C ALA A 139 7.96 -6.77 10.51
N PRO A 140 7.44 -7.42 9.44
CA PRO A 140 8.13 -7.53 8.15
C PRO A 140 8.48 -6.17 7.52
N ILE A 141 7.72 -5.11 7.84
CA ILE A 141 7.93 -3.76 7.34
C ILE A 141 8.15 -2.80 8.53
N PRO A 142 9.37 -2.29 8.75
CA PRO A 142 9.65 -1.38 9.86
C PRO A 142 8.99 -0.01 9.63
N ILE A 143 8.33 0.51 10.66
CA ILE A 143 7.71 1.85 10.63
C ILE A 143 8.79 2.89 10.89
N THR A 144 9.24 3.54 9.81
CA THR A 144 10.30 4.55 9.82
C THR A 144 9.72 5.97 9.69
N VAL A 145 10.58 6.99 9.84
CA VAL A 145 10.21 8.39 9.60
C VAL A 145 9.70 8.61 8.16
N ARG A 146 10.15 7.80 7.19
CA ARG A 146 9.64 7.84 5.81
C ARG A 146 8.15 7.56 5.73
N GLN A 147 7.63 6.69 6.59
CA GLN A 147 6.20 6.39 6.62
C GLN A 147 5.39 7.56 7.19
N LEU A 148 5.99 8.33 8.11
CA LEU A 148 5.39 9.58 8.58
C LEU A 148 5.33 10.61 7.44
N GLU A 149 6.42 10.79 6.71
CA GLU A 149 6.48 11.65 5.53
C GLU A 149 5.52 11.21 4.42
N ALA A 150 5.31 9.90 4.26
CA ALA A 150 4.31 9.34 3.35
C ALA A 150 2.89 9.75 3.76
N ILE A 151 2.52 9.57 5.04
CA ILE A 151 1.19 9.96 5.54
C ILE A 151 0.94 11.46 5.36
N ILE A 152 1.96 12.31 5.62
CA ILE A 152 1.86 13.76 5.39
C ILE A 152 1.59 14.04 3.91
N ARG A 153 2.38 13.46 2.99
CA ARG A 153 2.19 13.63 1.54
C ARG A 153 0.82 13.16 1.06
N ILE A 154 0.31 12.05 1.60
CA ILE A 154 -1.03 11.54 1.28
C ILE A 154 -2.09 12.51 1.79
N SER A 155 -1.98 12.98 3.04
CA SER A 155 -2.92 13.93 3.64
C SER A 155 -2.99 15.24 2.85
N GLU A 156 -1.83 15.78 2.46
CA GLU A 156 -1.74 16.95 1.59
C GLU A 156 -2.34 16.66 0.21
N SER A 157 -2.11 15.48 -0.37
CA SER A 157 -2.70 15.12 -1.66
C SER A 157 -4.23 15.00 -1.61
N LEU A 158 -4.80 14.51 -0.51
CA LEU A 158 -6.25 14.42 -0.31
C LEU A 158 -6.88 15.81 -0.18
N ALA A 159 -6.25 16.70 0.59
CA ALA A 159 -6.68 18.10 0.67
C ALA A 159 -6.59 18.78 -0.71
N LYS A 160 -5.53 18.48 -1.47
CA LYS A 160 -5.31 18.99 -2.82
C LYS A 160 -6.37 18.55 -3.82
N MET A 161 -6.86 17.31 -3.72
CA MET A 161 -7.96 16.81 -4.56
C MET A 161 -9.28 17.54 -4.30
N ARG A 162 -9.49 17.99 -3.06
CA ARG A 162 -10.65 18.80 -2.65
C ARG A 162 -10.47 20.31 -2.87
N LEU A 163 -9.36 20.74 -3.52
CA LEU A 163 -8.97 22.14 -3.67
C LEU A 163 -8.86 22.91 -2.34
N SER A 164 -8.60 22.20 -1.24
CA SER A 164 -8.36 22.81 0.07
C SER A 164 -6.89 23.20 0.22
N TYR A 165 -6.62 24.43 0.65
CA TYR A 165 -5.29 24.91 1.00
C TYR A 165 -4.81 24.43 2.38
N VAL A 166 -5.68 23.78 3.16
CA VAL A 166 -5.37 23.28 4.51
C VAL A 166 -5.74 21.81 4.62
N ALA A 167 -4.77 20.99 5.04
CA ALA A 167 -4.99 19.61 5.41
C ALA A 167 -5.46 19.53 6.87
N THR A 168 -6.74 19.23 7.03
CA THR A 168 -7.44 18.99 8.31
C THR A 168 -7.26 17.56 8.83
N GLU A 169 -7.73 17.31 10.05
CA GLU A 169 -7.71 15.99 10.71
C GLU A 169 -8.43 14.90 9.90
N GLU A 170 -9.49 15.26 9.16
CA GLU A 170 -10.19 14.32 8.28
C GLU A 170 -9.27 13.71 7.22
N HIS A 171 -8.43 14.53 6.61
CA HIS A 171 -7.48 14.08 5.60
C HIS A 171 -6.42 13.15 6.19
N VAL A 172 -5.97 13.46 7.41
CA VAL A 172 -5.02 12.59 8.15
C VAL A 172 -5.66 11.27 8.51
N THR A 173 -6.93 11.27 8.93
CA THR A 173 -7.68 10.06 9.26
C THR A 173 -7.81 9.15 8.04
N GLU A 174 -8.18 9.71 6.89
CA GLU A 174 -8.25 8.95 5.63
C GLU A 174 -6.88 8.48 5.15
N ALA A 175 -5.84 9.30 5.27
CA ALA A 175 -4.47 8.89 4.95
C ALA A 175 -4.00 7.72 5.82
N LEU A 176 -4.31 7.74 7.12
CA LEU A 176 -4.02 6.65 8.04
C LEU A 176 -4.84 5.39 7.70
N ARG A 177 -6.10 5.53 7.30
CA ARG A 177 -6.93 4.40 6.85
C ARG A 177 -6.34 3.75 5.60
N LEU A 178 -5.96 4.54 4.60
CA LEU A 178 -5.29 4.06 3.38
C LEU A 178 -3.97 3.38 3.71
N PHE A 179 -3.15 3.98 4.58
CA PHE A 179 -1.88 3.40 5.01
C PHE A 179 -2.07 2.06 5.72
N ARG A 180 -3.10 1.92 6.55
CA ARG A 180 -3.43 0.65 7.22
C ARG A 180 -3.83 -0.43 6.23
N VAL A 181 -4.75 -0.12 5.31
CA VAL A 181 -5.25 -1.08 4.32
C VAL A 181 -4.18 -1.47 3.31
N ALA A 182 -3.35 -0.52 2.88
CA ALA A 182 -2.24 -0.81 1.97
C ALA A 182 -1.14 -1.56 2.73
N THR A 183 -0.44 -0.88 3.63
CA THR A 183 0.86 -1.33 4.14
C THR A 183 0.75 -2.22 5.37
N MET A 184 -0.19 -1.97 6.29
CA MET A 184 -0.32 -2.80 7.50
C MET A 184 -1.01 -4.13 7.22
N ASP A 185 -2.03 -4.14 6.36
CA ASP A 185 -2.66 -5.38 5.91
C ASP A 185 -1.67 -6.20 5.09
N ALA A 186 -0.89 -5.54 4.21
CA ALA A 186 0.22 -6.20 3.54
C ALA A 186 1.21 -6.86 4.52
N ALA A 187 1.61 -6.16 5.58
CA ALA A 187 2.50 -6.70 6.58
C ALA A 187 1.89 -7.87 7.39
N ARG A 188 0.56 -7.91 7.55
CA ARG A 188 -0.18 -8.94 8.30
C ARG A 188 -0.66 -10.10 7.44
N SER A 189 -0.74 -9.92 6.12
CA SER A 189 -1.30 -10.86 5.16
C SER A 189 -0.55 -12.21 5.06
N GLY A 190 0.59 -12.38 5.75
CA GLY A 190 1.24 -13.68 5.97
C GLY A 190 1.03 -14.30 7.37
N LEU A 191 0.31 -13.61 8.26
CA LEU A 191 -0.04 -14.05 9.62
C LEU A 191 -1.54 -14.32 9.78
N THR A 192 -2.41 -13.66 8.98
CA THR A 192 -3.86 -13.66 9.20
C THR A 192 -4.50 -15.04 9.02
N ASP A 193 -3.94 -15.93 8.19
CA ASP A 193 -4.49 -17.29 8.06
C ASP A 193 -4.16 -18.21 9.25
N GLN A 194 -3.23 -17.80 10.15
CA GLN A 194 -3.05 -18.49 11.43
C GLN A 194 -4.13 -18.14 12.47
N ILE A 195 -4.96 -17.11 12.22
CA ILE A 195 -6.01 -16.68 13.16
C ILE A 195 -7.34 -17.42 12.89
N ASN A 196 -7.54 -17.94 11.67
CA ASN A 196 -8.69 -18.80 11.35
C ASN A 196 -8.42 -20.30 11.54
N LEU A 197 -7.23 -20.68 12.01
CA LEU A 197 -7.01 -22.03 12.54
C LEU A 197 -7.74 -22.12 13.88
N THR A 198 -8.89 -22.79 13.89
CA THR A 198 -9.64 -23.17 15.10
C THR A 198 -8.66 -23.59 16.21
N PRO A 199 -8.89 -23.20 17.49
CA PRO A 199 -7.97 -23.45 18.60
C PRO A 199 -7.57 -24.94 18.76
N ASP A 200 -8.38 -25.86 18.22
CA ASP A 200 -8.09 -27.29 18.19
C ASP A 200 -6.93 -27.66 17.25
N MET A 201 -6.73 -26.97 16.12
CA MET A 201 -5.66 -27.31 15.18
C MET A 201 -4.26 -26.94 15.70
N ARG A 202 -4.14 -25.91 16.54
CA ARG A 202 -2.86 -25.59 17.22
C ARG A 202 -2.45 -26.67 18.21
N GLN A 203 -3.42 -27.31 18.88
CA GLN A 203 -3.16 -28.44 19.77
C GLN A 203 -2.71 -29.67 18.98
N VAL A 204 -3.33 -29.91 17.82
CA VAL A 204 -2.95 -30.99 16.91
C VAL A 204 -1.56 -30.78 16.33
N GLU A 205 -1.20 -29.56 15.89
CA GLU A 205 0.14 -29.27 15.37
C GLU A 205 1.24 -29.43 16.44
N THR A 206 0.94 -29.02 17.68
CA THR A 206 1.84 -29.20 18.83
C THR A 206 1.99 -30.68 19.20
N GLN A 207 0.92 -31.48 19.08
CA GLN A 207 0.97 -32.92 19.27
C GLN A 207 1.73 -33.64 18.15
N ILE A 208 1.60 -33.19 16.90
CA ILE A 208 2.31 -33.77 15.75
C ILE A 208 3.81 -33.46 15.85
N LYS A 209 4.20 -32.21 16.17
CA LYS A 209 5.60 -31.83 16.41
C LYS A 209 6.23 -32.54 17.61
N ARG A 210 5.44 -32.92 18.64
CA ARG A 210 5.91 -33.76 19.76
C ARG A 210 6.06 -35.24 19.39
N ARG A 211 5.27 -35.76 18.43
CA ARG A 211 5.33 -37.16 17.99
C ARG A 211 6.37 -37.39 16.89
N MET A 212 6.63 -36.38 16.08
CA MET A 212 7.70 -36.35 15.10
C MET A 212 9.01 -35.98 15.82
N GLY A 213 9.47 -36.88 16.69
CA GLY A 213 10.81 -36.80 17.25
C GLY A 213 11.81 -36.71 16.10
N ILE A 214 12.62 -35.65 16.12
CA ILE A 214 13.79 -35.48 15.25
C ILE A 214 14.70 -36.68 15.52
N GLY A 215 14.66 -37.67 14.62
CA GLY A 215 15.59 -38.77 14.54
C GLY A 215 16.63 -38.47 13.48
N SER A 216 17.87 -38.30 13.95
CA SER A 216 19.18 -38.28 13.26
C SER A 216 19.33 -37.38 12.03
#